data_AF-A0A016V2M5-F1
#
_entry.id   AF-A0A016V2M5-F1
#
_cell.length_a   1.000
_cell.length_b   1.000
_cell.length_c   1.000
_cell.angle_alpha   90.00
_cell.angle_beta   90.00
_cell.angle_gamma   90.00
#
_symmetry.space_group_name_H-M   'P 1'
#
loop_
_entity.id
_entity.type
_entity.pdbx_description
1 polymer ?
#
loop_
_entity_poly.entity_id
_entity_poly.type
_entity_poly.pdbx_seq_one_letter_code
_entity_poly.pdbx_strand_id
1 'polypeptide(L)' 'MFGVLVIGAPGAGKSTFCAGLADIFDQINRPYITINLDPANDSVLYNQDYNIKELITVEDVMDRLGTFFLH' A
#
# COMPACT_ATOMS: atom_id res chain seq x y z
N MET A 1 -5.07 3.40 -19.04
CA MET A 1 -4.53 3.36 -17.68
C MET A 1 -4.25 1.91 -17.33
N PHE A 2 -3.09 1.59 -16.77
CA PHE A 2 -2.71 0.22 -16.40
C PHE A 2 -2.35 0.20 -14.90
N GLY A 3 -2.62 -0.90 -14.23
CA GLY A 3 -2.29 -1.09 -12.81
C GLY A 3 -1.78 -2.49 -12.57
N VAL A 4 -0.95 -2.64 -11.53
CA VAL A 4 -0.42 -3.92 -11.08
C VAL A 4 -0.82 -4.10 -9.62
N LEU A 5 -1.59 -5.14 -9.34
CA LEU A 5 -1.93 -5.53 -7.97
C LEU A 5 -1.04 -6.69 -7.55
N VAL A 6 -0.20 -6.46 -6.54
CA VAL A 6 0.74 -7.47 -6.02
C VAL A 6 0.17 -8.09 -4.76
N ILE A 7 -0.14 -9.39 -4.80
CA ILE A 7 -0.70 -10.16 -3.68
C ILE A 7 0.09 -11.44 -3.44
N GLY A 8 0.08 -11.95 -2.22
CA GLY A 8 0.85 -13.14 -1.82
C GLY A 8 1.03 -13.25 -0.32
N ALA A 9 1.43 -14.43 0.15
CA ALA A 9 1.64 -14.72 1.57
C ALA A 9 2.69 -13.80 2.21
N PRO A 10 2.70 -13.63 3.55
CA PRO A 10 3.79 -12.97 4.26
C PRO A 10 5.14 -13.61 3.88
N GLY A 11 6.17 -12.79 3.65
CA GLY A 11 7.50 -13.28 3.25
C GLY A 11 7.65 -13.69 1.78
N ALA A 12 6.59 -13.65 0.94
CA ALA A 12 6.68 -14.00 -0.48
C ALA A 12 7.48 -13.01 -1.36
N GLY A 13 8.12 -11.98 -0.77
CA GLY A 13 8.95 -11.02 -1.50
C GLY A 13 8.19 -9.90 -2.21
N LYS A 14 6.92 -9.64 -1.86
CA LYS A 14 6.08 -8.60 -2.49
C LYS A 14 6.74 -7.22 -2.50
N SER A 15 7.27 -6.78 -1.35
CA SER A 15 7.94 -5.48 -1.22
C SER A 15 9.22 -5.42 -2.08
N THR A 16 9.95 -6.53 -2.17
CA THR A 16 11.14 -6.66 -3.05
C THR A 16 10.76 -6.55 -4.53
N PHE A 17 9.65 -7.18 -4.93
CA PHE A 17 9.13 -7.05 -6.29
C PHE A 17 8.71 -5.60 -6.61
N CYS A 18 7.97 -4.94 -5.71
CA CYS A 18 7.57 -3.56 -5.91
C CYS A 18 8.78 -2.61 -6.03
N ALA A 19 9.81 -2.80 -5.22
CA ALA A 19 11.05 -2.02 -5.30
C ALA A 19 11.75 -2.20 -6.66
N GLY A 20 11.94 -3.44 -7.12
CA GLY A 20 12.54 -3.69 -8.43
C GLY A 20 11.70 -3.14 -9.60
N LEU A 21 10.37 -3.15 -9.48
CA LEU A 21 9.50 -2.57 -10.49
C LEU A 21 9.58 -1.04 -10.53
N ALA A 22 9.67 -0.39 -9.36
CA ALA A 22 9.90 1.05 -9.23
C ALA A 22 11.23 1.45 -9.87
N ASP A 23 12.32 0.74 -9.55
CA ASP A 23 13.65 0.97 -10.15
C ASP A 23 13.62 0.90 -11.68
N ILE A 24 12.87 -0.06 -12.25
CA ILE A 24 12.70 -0.17 -13.70
C ILE A 24 11.95 1.04 -14.25
N PHE A 25 10.87 1.48 -13.60
CA PHE A 25 10.10 2.64 -14.04
C PHE A 25 10.89 3.94 -13.99
N ASP A 26 11.71 4.13 -12.96
CA ASP A 26 12.64 5.26 -12.85
C ASP A 26 13.68 5.23 -13.99
N GLN A 27 14.29 4.06 -14.26
CA GLN A 27 15.28 3.91 -15.34
C GLN A 27 14.73 4.22 -16.72
N ILE A 28 13.46 3.92 -16.98
CA ILE A 28 12.81 4.21 -18.27
C ILE A 28 12.09 5.56 -18.29
N ASN A 29 12.23 6.38 -17.24
CA ASN A 29 11.52 7.67 -17.06
C ASN A 29 10.00 7.53 -17.24
N ARG A 30 9.42 6.43 -16.77
CA ARG A 30 7.98 6.19 -16.83
C ARG A 30 7.34 6.68 -15.53
N PRO A 31 6.40 7.63 -15.57
CA PRO A 31 5.69 8.05 -14.38
C PRO A 31 4.83 6.90 -13.82
N TYR A 32 4.86 6.73 -12.50
CA TYR A 32 4.08 5.75 -11.75
C TYR A 32 3.64 6.33 -10.41
N ILE A 33 2.75 5.61 -9.74
CA ILE A 33 2.30 5.90 -8.38
C ILE A 33 2.34 4.57 -7.63
N THR A 34 2.86 4.59 -6.41
CA THR A 34 2.88 3.42 -5.54
C THR A 34 1.92 3.57 -4.38
N ILE A 35 1.04 2.59 -4.21
CA ILE A 35 0.03 2.55 -3.15
C ILE A 35 0.30 1.34 -2.27
N ASN A 36 0.52 1.59 -0.99
CA ASN A 36 0.64 0.52 0.00
C ASN A 36 -0.70 0.23 0.66
N LEU A 37 -1.17 -1.00 0.50
CA LEU A 37 -2.44 -1.46 1.06
C LEU A 37 -2.25 -2.23 2.38
N ASP A 38 -1.02 -2.44 2.84
CA ASP A 38 -0.74 -3.16 4.08
C ASP A 38 -0.57 -2.17 5.26
N PRO A 39 -1.56 -2.05 6.17
CA PRO A 39 -1.49 -1.16 7.31
C PRO A 39 -0.53 -1.65 8.41
N ALA A 40 0.08 -2.83 8.28
CA ALA A 40 1.06 -3.29 9.26
C ALA A 40 2.52 -3.12 8.79
N ASN A 41 2.73 -2.67 7.54
CA ASN A 41 4.07 -2.61 6.97
C ASN A 41 4.72 -1.22 7.16
N ASP A 42 5.47 -1.05 8.26
CA ASP A 42 6.14 0.20 8.65
C ASP A 42 7.51 0.42 7.99
N SER A 43 8.05 -0.59 7.29
CA SER A 43 9.33 -0.48 6.58
C SER A 43 9.13 -0.76 5.10
N VAL A 44 9.47 0.23 4.29
CA VAL A 44 9.24 0.16 2.86
C VAL A 44 10.54 0.56 2.20
N LEU A 45 11.07 -0.34 1.39
CA LEU A 45 12.34 -0.19 0.68
C LEU A 45 12.22 0.70 -0.58
N TYR A 46 11.06 1.36 -0.78
CA TYR A 46 10.75 2.20 -1.93
C TYR A 46 9.90 3.40 -1.48
N ASN A 47 9.95 4.52 -2.22
CA ASN A 47 9.12 5.69 -1.94
C ASN A 47 7.64 5.35 -2.15
N GLN A 48 6.84 5.44 -1.09
CA GLN A 48 5.38 5.29 -1.17
C GLN A 48 4.77 6.66 -1.42
N ASP A 49 4.06 6.81 -2.55
CA ASP A 49 3.33 8.05 -2.83
C ASP A 49 2.06 8.16 -1.98
N TYR A 50 1.42 7.02 -1.68
CA TYR A 50 0.22 6.94 -0.86
C TYR A 50 0.22 5.67 0.00
N ASN A 51 -0.15 5.81 1.28
CA ASN A 51 -0.38 4.69 2.17
C ASN A 51 -1.86 4.60 2.56
N ILE A 52 -2.45 3.40 2.61
CA ILE A 52 -3.85 3.23 3.03
C ILE A 52 -4.12 3.75 4.45
N LYS A 53 -3.10 3.81 5.33
CA LYS A 53 -3.20 4.48 6.64
C LYS A 53 -3.53 5.98 6.53
N GLU A 54 -3.11 6.63 5.45
CA GLU A 54 -3.38 8.05 5.20
C GLU A 54 -4.74 8.26 4.51
N LEU A 55 -5.28 7.21 3.88
CA LEU A 55 -6.60 7.20 3.23
C LEU A 55 -7.73 6.75 4.16
N ILE A 56 -7.39 6.05 5.25
CA ILE A 56 -8.33 5.53 6.24
C ILE A 56 -7.74 5.83 7.63
N THR A 57 -8.26 6.85 8.30
CA THR A 57 -7.86 7.14 9.67
C THR A 57 -8.44 6.10 10.63
N VAL A 58 -7.78 5.83 11.76
CA VAL A 58 -8.31 4.91 12.78
C VAL A 58 -9.63 5.46 13.33
N GLU A 59 -9.77 6.79 13.40
CA GLU A 59 -11.00 7.48 13.73
C GLU A 59 -12.15 7.10 12.77
N ASP A 60 -11.93 7.08 11.45
CA ASP A 60 -12.95 6.69 10.46
C ASP A 60 -13.43 5.24 10.63
N VAL A 61 -12.53 4.34 11.03
CA VAL A 61 -12.83 2.92 11.28
C VAL A 61 -13.61 2.76 12.59
N MET A 62 -13.22 3.49 13.63
CA MET A 62 -13.90 3.45 14.94
C MET A 62 -15.32 4.02 14.86
N ASP A 63 -15.55 5.10 14.10
CA ASP A 63 -16.89 5.66 13.91
C ASP A 63 -17.80 4.74 13.08
N ARG A 64 -17.26 4.08 12.05
CA ARG A 64 -18.05 3.18 11.18
C ARG A 64 -18.34 1.80 11.79
N LEU A 65 -17.43 1.24 12.58
CA LEU A 65 -17.59 -0.10 13.18
C LEU A 65 -18.03 -0.06 14.65
N GLY A 66 -17.77 1.03 15.39
CA GLY A 66 -18.16 1.19 16.79
C GLY A 66 -19.68 1.28 17.01
N THR A 67 -20.42 1.74 16.00
CA THR A 67 -21.88 1.84 16.07
C THR A 67 -22.58 0.46 16.00
N PHE A 68 -21.89 -0.60 15.57
CA PHE A 68 -22.49 -1.94 15.44
C PHE A 68 -22.47 -2.79 16.71
N PHE A 69 -21.74 -2.37 17.76
CA PHE A 69 -21.66 -3.09 19.04
C PHE A 69 -22.52 -2.48 20.17
N LEU A 70 -23.31 -1.43 19.87
CA LEU A 70 -24.21 -0.77 20.82
C LEU A 70 -25.70 -0.94 20.47
N HIS A 71 -26.08 -2.04 19.80
CA HIS A 71 -27.47 -2.48 19.68
C HIS A 71 -27.63 -3.96 20.02
#